data_AF-A0A929FQM4-F1
#
_entry.id   AF-A0A929FQM4-F1
#
_cell.length_a   1.000
_cell.length_b   1.000
_cell.length_c   1.000
_cell.angle_alpha   90.00
_cell.angle_beta   90.00
_cell.angle_gamma   90.00
#
_symmetry.space_group_name_H-M   'P 1'
#
loop_
_entity.id
_entity.type
_entity.pdbx_description
1 polymer ?
#
loop_
_entity_poly.entity_id
_entity_poly.type
_entity_poly.pdbx_seq_one_letter_code
_entity_poly.pdbx_strand_id
1 'polypeptide(L)'
;MKLPYFLKNLPTPARILLRPMLLISLVLHGAVLMLPLAYDLKKSENPEKEKTVKITKLSSPTQSSSKAFPKSSLSPKSTPRRTRRRQDTPLQTPQWNQTSPPQIIITRSLEQTNPSQNQQISQPSATSNASQAQPQQNGETSNDSNEESTLPQKVVNFFATFPRYPRAEKGSGGVLRSEFDEATYIWHTADNLETVAENFENELLPTKNFDSPKRIKGEPNFRVYEVSSHTDETNYLHLISKDEITAIYLESEEYSLEQLMEADTEDRSVMAGLSIAIEMVKNEYRLKDFEENDLNRLVEKDNFKGKNFEFKFARKTTAEQPASPTELASSLNKQLKGLGFESLSEEGNYGGGTIYKVKQSEFEIYLIFAPAHDQDDNPITVIIPSKEKPR
;
A
#
# COMPACT_ATOMS: atom_id res chain seq x y z
N MET A 1 28.20 18.42 24.78
CA MET A 1 27.50 18.03 23.54
C MET A 1 26.56 19.16 23.12
N LYS A 2 26.41 19.44 21.82
CA LYS A 2 25.43 20.43 21.32
C LYS A 2 24.08 19.73 21.13
N LEU A 3 23.02 20.20 21.79
CA LEU A 3 21.66 19.69 21.58
C LEU A 3 21.23 19.91 20.11
N PRO A 4 20.52 18.95 19.49
CA PRO A 4 20.06 19.08 18.10
C PRO A 4 19.15 20.30 17.94
N TYR A 5 19.33 21.03 16.82
CA TYR A 5 18.70 22.34 16.59
C TYR A 5 17.16 22.30 16.65
N PHE A 6 16.54 21.19 16.26
CA PHE A 6 15.10 20.93 16.32
C PHE A 6 14.49 21.24 17.70
N LEU A 7 15.15 20.88 18.80
CA LEU A 7 14.61 21.07 20.17
C LEU A 7 14.57 22.55 20.61
N LYS A 8 15.15 23.47 19.85
CA LYS A 8 15.18 24.91 20.18
C LYS A 8 13.97 25.69 19.72
N ASN A 9 13.12 25.12 18.85
CA ASN A 9 12.00 25.84 18.23
C ASN A 9 10.61 25.44 18.78
N LEU A 10 10.54 24.45 19.67
CA LEU A 10 9.26 24.02 20.27
C LEU A 10 8.65 25.10 21.20
N PRO A 11 7.32 25.22 21.32
CA PRO A 11 6.67 26.10 22.29
C PRO A 11 7.07 25.77 23.74
N THR A 12 7.12 26.77 24.61
CA THR A 12 7.50 26.63 26.04
C THR A 12 6.79 25.50 26.78
N PRO A 13 5.44 25.33 26.72
CA PRO A 13 4.78 24.21 27.41
C PRO A 13 5.21 22.83 26.88
N ALA A 14 5.41 22.68 25.57
CA ALA A 14 5.87 21.43 24.97
C ALA A 14 7.27 21.03 25.47
N ARG A 15 8.17 21.99 25.71
CA ARG A 15 9.52 21.72 26.26
C ARG A 15 9.50 21.18 27.68
N ILE A 16 8.47 21.50 28.47
CA ILE A 16 8.33 21.06 29.86
C ILE A 16 7.93 19.58 29.90
N LEU A 17 7.04 19.15 29.00
CA LEU A 17 6.57 17.75 28.90
C LEU A 17 7.56 16.83 28.17
N LEU A 18 8.24 17.31 27.12
CA LEU A 18 9.11 16.47 26.29
C LEU A 18 10.37 16.00 27.04
N ARG A 19 10.91 16.82 27.96
CA ARG A 19 12.13 16.52 28.72
C ARG A 19 12.04 15.28 29.62
N PRO A 20 11.03 15.14 30.52
CA PRO A 20 10.88 13.93 31.32
C PRO A 20 10.59 12.70 30.44
N MET A 21 9.75 12.81 29.40
CA MET A 21 9.47 11.70 28.49
C MET A 21 10.73 11.15 27.81
N LEU A 22 11.61 12.02 27.30
CA LEU A 22 12.84 11.59 26.64
C LEU A 22 13.82 10.93 27.61
N LEU A 23 13.91 11.40 28.86
CA LEU A 23 14.71 10.76 29.91
C LEU A 23 14.15 9.39 30.30
N ILE A 24 12.83 9.26 30.46
CA ILE A 24 12.17 7.99 30.76
C ILE A 24 12.40 6.98 29.63
N SER A 25 12.24 7.40 28.38
CA SER A 25 12.51 6.58 27.19
C SER A 25 13.96 6.07 27.19
N LEU A 26 14.94 6.94 27.43
CA LEU A 26 16.36 6.59 27.39
C LEU A 26 16.77 5.65 28.56
N VAL A 27 16.17 5.83 29.75
CA VAL A 27 16.33 4.90 30.88
C VAL A 27 15.70 3.54 30.59
N LEU A 28 14.49 3.51 30.04
CA LEU A 28 13.79 2.26 29.69
C LEU A 28 14.55 1.47 28.62
N HIS A 29 15.05 2.15 27.58
CA HIS A 29 15.89 1.53 26.54
C HIS A 29 17.19 0.97 27.13
N GLY A 30 17.84 1.72 28.04
CA GLY A 30 19.03 1.25 28.76
C GLY A 30 18.76 0.02 29.64
N ALA A 31 17.59 -0.06 30.28
CA ALA A 31 17.17 -1.21 31.08
C ALA A 31 16.91 -2.45 30.21
N VAL A 32 16.24 -2.29 29.07
CA VAL A 32 15.98 -3.39 28.12
C VAL A 32 17.28 -3.98 27.57
N LEU A 33 18.26 -3.14 27.23
CA LEU A 33 19.59 -3.59 26.76
C LEU A 33 20.45 -4.27 27.84
N MET A 34 20.11 -4.09 29.13
CA MET A 34 20.80 -4.70 30.26
C MET A 34 20.12 -5.98 30.77
N LEU A 35 18.96 -6.36 30.23
CA LEU A 35 18.35 -7.66 30.51
C LEU A 35 19.20 -8.76 29.84
N PRO A 36 19.71 -9.75 30.60
CA PRO A 36 20.42 -10.87 30.01
C PRO A 36 19.45 -11.72 29.21
N LEU A 37 19.44 -11.54 27.88
CA LEU A 37 18.70 -12.37 26.95
C LEU A 37 19.24 -13.80 27.03
N ALA A 38 18.54 -14.64 27.78
CA ALA A 38 18.79 -16.07 27.88
C ALA A 38 18.37 -16.76 26.57
N TYR A 39 19.17 -16.56 25.52
CA TYR A 39 19.09 -17.30 24.27
C TYR A 39 19.54 -18.75 24.49
N ASP A 40 18.67 -19.54 25.10
CA ASP A 40 18.82 -20.98 25.20
C ASP A 40 18.52 -21.60 23.83
N LEU A 41 19.50 -21.47 22.91
CA LEU A 41 19.47 -22.10 21.60
C LEU A 41 19.50 -23.62 21.78
N LYS A 42 18.31 -24.21 21.93
CA LYS A 42 18.12 -25.66 21.81
C LYS A 42 18.53 -26.08 20.40
N LYS A 43 19.75 -26.59 20.34
CA LYS A 43 20.39 -27.21 19.19
C LYS A 43 19.44 -28.23 18.56
N SER A 44 18.84 -27.86 17.44
CA SER A 44 17.87 -28.71 16.73
C SER A 44 18.51 -30.06 16.38
N GLU A 45 17.84 -31.14 16.78
CA GLU A 45 18.34 -32.50 16.65
C GLU A 45 18.07 -33.03 15.24
N ASN A 46 19.07 -33.70 14.68
CA ASN A 46 19.11 -34.16 13.30
C ASN A 46 18.09 -35.28 13.01
N PRO A 47 17.10 -35.11 12.11
CA PRO A 47 16.17 -36.18 11.78
C PRO A 47 16.81 -37.22 10.85
N GLU A 48 16.91 -38.45 11.33
CA GLU A 48 17.45 -39.58 10.57
C GLU A 48 16.56 -40.02 9.39
N LYS A 49 17.25 -40.30 8.26
CA LYS A 49 17.04 -41.43 7.33
C LYS A 49 15.70 -41.55 6.58
N GLU A 50 15.83 -41.37 5.27
CA GLU A 50 14.87 -41.76 4.23
C GLU A 50 14.34 -43.20 4.39
N LYS A 51 13.03 -43.38 4.24
CA LYS A 51 12.41 -44.70 4.02
C LYS A 51 12.17 -44.93 2.54
N THR A 52 12.99 -45.79 1.93
CA THR A 52 12.83 -46.25 0.55
C THR A 52 11.52 -47.04 0.39
N VAL A 53 10.52 -46.47 -0.30
CA VAL A 53 9.26 -47.18 -0.60
C VAL A 53 9.46 -48.08 -1.83
N LYS A 54 9.30 -49.38 -1.61
CA LYS A 54 9.51 -50.42 -2.63
C LYS A 54 8.24 -50.60 -3.47
N ILE A 55 8.20 -50.04 -4.67
CA ILE A 55 7.03 -50.18 -5.57
C ILE A 55 7.02 -51.59 -6.18
N THR A 56 6.02 -52.39 -5.82
CA THR A 56 5.79 -53.75 -6.32
C THR A 56 5.33 -53.72 -7.78
N LYS A 57 6.12 -54.31 -8.69
CA LYS A 57 5.66 -54.61 -10.06
C LYS A 57 4.76 -55.84 -10.04
N LEU A 58 3.57 -55.72 -10.63
CA LEU A 58 2.69 -56.85 -10.97
C LEU A 58 2.99 -57.35 -12.38
N SER A 59 2.95 -58.67 -12.56
CA SER A 59 3.28 -59.35 -13.81
C SER A 59 2.11 -59.39 -14.80
N SER A 60 2.42 -59.40 -16.09
CA SER A 60 1.50 -59.51 -17.22
C SER A 60 0.91 -60.92 -17.40
N PRO A 61 -0.20 -61.05 -18.16
CA PRO A 61 -0.49 -62.23 -18.96
C PRO A 61 -0.24 -62.00 -20.47
N THR A 62 0.03 -63.11 -21.16
CA THR A 62 0.59 -63.20 -22.52
C THR A 62 -0.46 -63.47 -23.61
N GLN A 63 -0.33 -62.81 -24.77
CA GLN A 63 -0.75 -63.29 -26.12
C GLN A 63 -0.06 -62.35 -27.15
N SER A 64 0.82 -62.77 -28.08
CA SER A 64 0.67 -63.74 -29.19
C SER A 64 -0.54 -63.40 -30.08
N SER A 65 -0.44 -63.06 -31.38
CA SER A 65 0.68 -62.89 -32.34
C SER A 65 0.20 -61.99 -33.52
N SER A 66 0.87 -61.68 -34.65
CA SER A 66 2.10 -62.16 -35.33
C SER A 66 2.58 -61.12 -36.39
N LYS A 67 3.61 -61.49 -37.18
CA LYS A 67 3.98 -61.00 -38.54
C LYS A 67 4.71 -59.65 -38.76
N ALA A 68 5.94 -59.84 -39.28
CA ALA A 68 6.54 -59.19 -40.45
C ALA A 68 7.42 -57.91 -40.31
N PHE A 69 8.73 -58.15 -40.38
CA PHE A 69 9.81 -57.32 -40.96
C PHE A 69 9.50 -56.87 -42.43
N PRO A 70 10.25 -55.92 -43.06
CA PRO A 70 11.69 -55.64 -42.84
C PRO A 70 12.27 -54.20 -42.98
N LYS A 71 13.51 -54.07 -42.45
CA LYS A 71 14.67 -53.28 -42.93
C LYS A 71 14.50 -51.89 -43.57
N SER A 72 15.16 -50.89 -42.99
CA SER A 72 16.32 -50.12 -43.55
C SER A 72 16.49 -48.77 -42.83
N SER A 73 17.57 -47.99 -42.96
CA SER A 73 19.01 -48.30 -42.88
C SER A 73 19.81 -46.99 -42.67
N LEU A 74 21.07 -47.08 -42.24
CA LEU A 74 22.14 -46.07 -42.41
C LEU A 74 22.03 -44.70 -41.67
N SER A 75 22.83 -44.60 -40.61
CA SER A 75 23.64 -43.40 -40.33
C SER A 75 24.68 -43.17 -41.45
N PRO A 76 25.17 -41.93 -41.71
CA PRO A 76 26.46 -41.60 -41.11
C PRO A 76 26.73 -40.11 -40.75
N LYS A 77 27.29 -39.95 -39.55
CA LYS A 77 28.39 -39.04 -39.14
C LYS A 77 29.08 -38.21 -40.26
N SER A 78 29.06 -36.88 -40.15
CA SER A 78 30.23 -36.05 -40.51
C SER A 78 30.32 -34.70 -39.77
N THR A 79 31.52 -34.43 -39.28
CA THR A 79 32.13 -33.14 -38.86
C THR A 79 33.52 -33.18 -39.55
N PRO A 80 34.26 -32.08 -39.83
CA PRO A 80 34.10 -30.72 -39.33
C PRO A 80 34.27 -29.59 -40.38
N ARG A 81 34.02 -28.32 -40.00
CA ARG A 81 34.85 -27.22 -40.53
C ARG A 81 35.06 -26.08 -39.53
N ARG A 82 36.33 -25.72 -39.38
CA ARG A 82 36.89 -24.72 -38.49
C ARG A 82 37.24 -23.49 -39.32
N THR A 83 36.64 -22.33 -39.03
CA THR A 83 37.06 -21.06 -39.65
C THR A 83 37.55 -20.12 -38.56
N ARG A 84 38.88 -19.96 -38.49
CA ARG A 84 39.60 -19.10 -37.56
C ARG A 84 39.79 -17.74 -38.23
N ARG A 85 39.19 -16.65 -37.71
CA ARG A 85 39.57 -15.29 -38.08
C ARG A 85 40.09 -14.56 -36.85
N ARG A 86 41.42 -14.41 -36.77
CA ARG A 86 42.03 -13.34 -35.97
C ARG A 86 41.68 -12.02 -36.64
N GLN A 87 41.31 -11.02 -35.85
CA GLN A 87 41.77 -9.65 -36.08
C GLN A 87 42.31 -9.12 -34.75
N ASP A 88 43.47 -8.48 -34.83
CA ASP A 88 44.25 -8.06 -33.69
C ASP A 88 43.76 -6.69 -33.15
N THR A 89 44.21 -6.35 -31.95
CA THR A 89 43.85 -5.15 -31.18
C THR A 89 44.32 -3.86 -31.87
N PRO A 90 43.80 -2.69 -31.45
CA PRO A 90 44.60 -1.93 -30.48
C PRO A 90 43.82 -1.36 -29.30
N LEU A 91 44.49 -1.34 -28.14
CA LEU A 91 44.08 -0.63 -26.93
C LEU A 91 43.92 0.87 -27.22
N GLN A 92 42.83 1.48 -26.75
CA GLN A 92 42.77 2.92 -26.49
C GLN A 92 42.34 3.16 -25.04
N THR A 93 43.28 3.69 -24.25
CA THR A 93 43.02 4.24 -22.91
C THR A 93 42.53 5.69 -23.04
N PRO A 94 41.33 6.04 -22.54
CA PRO A 94 40.91 7.42 -22.40
C PRO A 94 41.65 8.08 -21.24
N GLN A 95 42.44 9.10 -21.54
CA GLN A 95 43.13 9.93 -20.56
C GLN A 95 42.12 10.90 -19.91
N TRP A 96 41.83 10.74 -18.63
CA TRP A 96 40.97 11.67 -17.88
C TRP A 96 41.70 12.98 -17.59
N ASN A 97 41.29 14.05 -18.24
CA ASN A 97 41.74 15.41 -17.92
C ASN A 97 41.04 15.91 -16.64
N GLN A 98 41.81 16.10 -15.57
CA GLN A 98 41.36 16.81 -14.38
C GLN A 98 41.07 18.27 -14.75
N THR A 99 39.81 18.70 -14.60
CA THR A 99 39.44 20.12 -14.62
C THR A 99 38.96 20.51 -13.23
N SER A 100 39.57 21.54 -12.65
CA SER A 100 39.29 21.99 -11.29
C SER A 100 37.93 22.71 -11.21
N PRO A 101 37.14 22.55 -10.13
CA PRO A 101 35.92 23.33 -9.94
C PRO A 101 36.24 24.80 -9.59
N PRO A 102 35.51 25.79 -10.14
CA PRO A 102 35.64 27.17 -9.74
C PRO A 102 35.05 27.40 -8.33
N GLN A 103 35.70 28.26 -7.54
CA GLN A 103 35.22 28.66 -6.22
C GLN A 103 34.01 29.60 -6.35
N ILE A 104 32.88 29.23 -5.75
CA ILE A 104 31.71 30.12 -5.68
C ILE A 104 31.88 31.08 -4.50
N ILE A 105 31.93 32.37 -4.79
CA ILE A 105 31.98 33.45 -3.81
C ILE A 105 30.58 33.67 -3.23
N ILE A 106 30.45 33.56 -1.91
CA ILE A 106 29.18 33.81 -1.21
C ILE A 106 29.06 35.31 -0.88
N THR A 107 28.33 36.06 -1.71
CA THR A 107 27.97 37.44 -1.41
C THR A 107 26.79 37.46 -0.44
N ARG A 108 27.08 37.77 0.83
CA ARG A 108 26.10 37.79 1.92
C ARG A 108 25.42 39.16 2.01
N SER A 109 24.24 39.32 1.42
CA SER A 109 23.45 40.54 1.61
C SER A 109 22.71 40.48 2.95
N LEU A 110 22.96 41.46 3.83
CA LEU A 110 22.05 41.76 4.94
C LEU A 110 20.94 42.65 4.38
N GLU A 111 19.70 42.40 4.77
CA GLU A 111 18.72 43.46 4.88
C GLU A 111 17.95 43.34 6.20
N GLN A 112 17.67 44.51 6.78
CA GLN A 112 17.36 44.70 8.19
C GLN A 112 16.38 45.88 8.28
N THR A 113 15.16 45.65 8.79
CA THR A 113 14.15 46.61 9.29
C THR A 113 12.78 45.90 9.33
N ASN A 114 11.80 46.19 10.19
CA ASN A 114 11.73 46.83 11.51
C ASN A 114 10.36 46.43 12.16
N PRO A 115 10.10 46.53 13.48
CA PRO A 115 8.86 46.05 14.10
C PRO A 115 7.85 47.15 14.50
N SER A 116 6.55 46.88 14.32
CA SER A 116 5.35 47.56 14.89
C SER A 116 4.10 46.98 14.21
N GLN A 117 2.86 46.92 14.75
CA GLN A 117 2.22 47.28 16.03
C GLN A 117 1.10 46.23 16.25
N ASN A 118 0.91 45.64 17.43
CA ASN A 118 0.04 46.13 18.51
C ASN A 118 -1.37 46.62 18.08
N GLN A 119 -2.39 45.76 18.20
CA GLN A 119 -3.77 46.17 18.52
C GLN A 119 -4.56 45.02 19.18
N GLN A 120 -5.66 45.37 19.85
CA GLN A 120 -6.16 44.71 21.06
C GLN A 120 -7.71 44.78 21.12
N ILE A 121 -8.35 43.90 21.91
CA ILE A 121 -9.79 43.94 22.34
C ILE A 121 -10.79 43.65 21.18
N SER A 122 -11.64 42.61 21.23
CA SER A 122 -12.88 42.63 22.03
C SER A 122 -13.59 41.27 22.10
N GLN A 123 -14.02 40.88 23.31
CA GLN A 123 -15.16 39.96 23.51
C GLN A 123 -16.47 40.68 23.13
N PRO A 124 -17.54 39.91 22.88
CA PRO A 124 -18.65 39.99 23.84
C PRO A 124 -19.23 38.64 24.25
N SER A 125 -19.63 38.54 25.52
CA SER A 125 -20.54 37.52 26.01
C SER A 125 -21.98 38.02 25.88
N ALA A 126 -22.91 37.16 25.45
CA ALA A 126 -24.35 37.44 25.52
C ALA A 126 -25.11 36.17 25.89
N THR A 127 -25.54 36.11 27.16
CA THR A 127 -26.51 35.16 27.69
C THR A 127 -27.92 35.65 27.37
N SER A 128 -28.82 34.80 26.85
CA SER A 128 -30.27 35.07 26.94
C SER A 128 -31.14 33.82 26.72
N ASN A 129 -31.69 33.34 27.84
CA ASN A 129 -33.04 32.83 28.08
C ASN A 129 -33.84 32.08 26.99
N ALA A 130 -34.32 30.93 27.45
CA ALA A 130 -35.54 30.26 27.03
C ALA A 130 -36.76 31.19 26.82
N SER A 131 -37.67 30.75 25.94
CA SER A 131 -39.10 30.89 26.21
C SER A 131 -39.88 29.70 25.63
N GLN A 132 -40.80 29.17 26.41
CA GLN A 132 -41.80 28.19 25.95
C GLN A 132 -42.87 28.90 25.12
N ALA A 133 -43.37 28.25 24.08
CA ALA A 133 -44.65 28.61 23.45
C ALA A 133 -45.30 27.36 22.85
N GLN A 134 -46.21 26.76 23.61
CA GLN A 134 -47.17 25.78 23.11
C GLN A 134 -48.41 26.54 22.59
N PRO A 135 -49.04 26.08 21.51
CA PRO A 135 -50.50 26.03 21.56
C PRO A 135 -51.06 24.71 20.99
N GLN A 136 -52.05 24.15 21.69
CA GLN A 136 -53.06 23.28 21.09
C GLN A 136 -54.20 24.16 20.58
N GLN A 137 -54.76 23.90 19.40
CA GLN A 137 -56.13 23.36 19.28
C GLN A 137 -56.57 23.06 17.84
N ASN A 138 -57.54 22.15 17.76
CA ASN A 138 -58.15 21.52 16.59
C ASN A 138 -58.71 22.46 15.49
N GLY A 139 -58.80 21.91 14.28
CA GLY A 139 -59.73 22.30 13.21
C GLY A 139 -59.83 21.17 12.17
N GLU A 140 -61.04 20.79 11.76
CA GLU A 140 -61.31 19.62 10.91
C GLU A 140 -61.35 19.93 9.39
N THR A 141 -61.08 18.89 8.60
CA THR A 141 -61.57 18.61 7.22
C THR A 141 -61.17 19.47 6.01
N SER A 142 -60.54 18.75 5.06
CA SER A 142 -60.84 18.74 3.61
C SER A 142 -60.65 20.02 2.77
N ASN A 143 -59.55 20.09 2.00
CA ASN A 143 -59.53 19.54 0.63
C ASN A 143 -58.17 19.68 -0.08
N ASP A 144 -57.84 18.65 -0.86
CA ASP A 144 -57.25 18.69 -2.21
C ASP A 144 -56.32 19.87 -2.59
N SER A 145 -55.01 19.61 -2.56
CA SER A 145 -54.02 20.24 -3.46
C SER A 145 -52.78 19.35 -3.54
N ASN A 146 -52.58 18.77 -4.73
CA ASN A 146 -51.36 18.05 -5.10
C ASN A 146 -50.22 19.08 -5.31
N GLU A 147 -49.57 19.51 -4.22
CA GLU A 147 -48.25 20.14 -4.30
C GLU A 147 -47.19 19.11 -3.93
N GLU A 148 -46.49 18.63 -4.95
CA GLU A 148 -45.30 17.80 -4.84
C GLU A 148 -44.16 18.63 -4.25
N SER A 149 -44.23 18.83 -2.93
CA SER A 149 -43.22 19.51 -2.14
C SER A 149 -41.93 18.68 -2.15
N THR A 150 -41.12 18.94 -3.18
CA THR A 150 -39.72 18.53 -3.27
C THR A 150 -38.92 19.28 -2.21
N LEU A 151 -39.11 18.85 -0.96
CA LEU A 151 -38.20 19.17 0.13
C LEU A 151 -36.79 18.83 -0.35
N PRO A 152 -35.80 19.73 -0.19
CA PRO A 152 -34.44 19.43 -0.60
C PRO A 152 -34.00 18.18 0.14
N GLN A 153 -33.69 17.11 -0.62
CA GLN A 153 -33.17 15.87 -0.06
C GLN A 153 -31.92 16.22 0.74
N LYS A 154 -32.07 16.23 2.06
CA LYS A 154 -30.96 16.41 2.99
C LYS A 154 -30.01 15.26 2.72
N VAL A 155 -28.83 15.54 2.15
CA VAL A 155 -27.80 14.53 1.92
C VAL A 155 -27.42 13.95 3.28
N VAL A 156 -27.95 12.77 3.57
CA VAL A 156 -27.69 12.04 4.80
C VAL A 156 -26.44 11.22 4.57
N ASN A 157 -25.33 11.59 5.21
CA ASN A 157 -24.11 10.79 5.16
C ASN A 157 -24.40 9.41 5.79
N PHE A 158 -24.32 8.34 4.99
CA PHE A 158 -24.62 6.96 5.39
C PHE A 158 -23.99 6.57 6.73
N PHE A 159 -22.67 6.79 6.87
CA PHE A 159 -21.88 6.47 8.07
C PHE A 159 -22.30 7.27 9.32
N ALA A 160 -22.88 8.46 9.14
CA ALA A 160 -23.36 9.28 10.25
C ALA A 160 -24.73 8.81 10.79
N THR A 161 -25.49 8.06 10.00
CA THR A 161 -26.79 7.48 10.39
C THR A 161 -26.79 5.97 10.61
N PHE A 162 -25.69 5.28 10.29
CA PHE A 162 -25.56 3.86 10.54
C PHE A 162 -25.62 3.55 12.06
N PRO A 163 -26.39 2.54 12.50
CA PRO A 163 -26.57 2.23 13.91
C PRO A 163 -25.26 1.79 14.58
N ARG A 164 -25.00 2.33 15.78
CA ARG A 164 -23.80 1.99 16.57
C ARG A 164 -24.10 0.84 17.51
N TYR A 165 -23.29 -0.21 17.39
CA TYR A 165 -23.38 -1.37 18.28
C TYR A 165 -23.25 -0.95 19.76
N PRO A 166 -24.14 -1.42 20.66
CA PRO A 166 -24.09 -1.06 22.07
C PRO A 166 -22.73 -1.36 22.71
N ARG A 167 -22.21 -0.42 23.50
CA ARG A 167 -20.94 -0.57 24.26
C ARG A 167 -19.66 -0.75 23.42
N ALA A 168 -19.73 -0.66 22.08
CA ALA A 168 -18.53 -0.76 21.26
C ALA A 168 -17.61 0.46 21.42
N GLU A 169 -16.31 0.22 21.40
CA GLU A 169 -15.25 1.24 21.50
C GLU A 169 -14.67 1.55 20.10
N LYS A 170 -14.17 2.77 19.89
CA LYS A 170 -13.67 3.24 18.58
C LYS A 170 -12.35 2.54 18.22
N GLY A 171 -12.18 2.15 16.96
CA GLY A 171 -10.99 1.41 16.47
C GLY A 171 -11.23 -0.10 16.40
N SER A 172 -10.25 -0.86 15.92
CA SER A 172 -10.33 -2.30 15.65
C SER A 172 -10.15 -3.19 16.88
N GLY A 173 -9.66 -2.64 18.00
CA GLY A 173 -9.26 -3.44 19.17
C GLY A 173 -8.05 -4.36 18.93
N GLY A 174 -7.28 -4.17 17.86
CA GLY A 174 -6.18 -5.05 17.47
C GLY A 174 -6.62 -6.34 16.74
N VAL A 175 -7.91 -6.43 16.38
CA VAL A 175 -8.44 -7.50 15.52
C VAL A 175 -7.98 -7.29 14.07
N LEU A 176 -7.98 -6.03 13.61
CA LEU A 176 -7.54 -5.63 12.26
C LEU A 176 -6.19 -4.92 12.32
N ARG A 177 -5.63 -4.61 11.14
CA ARG A 177 -4.42 -3.78 11.05
C ARG A 177 -4.66 -2.35 11.54
N SER A 178 -3.61 -1.74 12.09
CA SER A 178 -3.59 -0.37 12.61
C SER A 178 -4.07 0.72 11.63
N GLU A 179 -3.83 0.54 10.33
CA GLU A 179 -4.24 1.51 9.31
C GLU A 179 -5.76 1.65 9.19
N PHE A 180 -6.52 0.65 9.66
CA PHE A 180 -7.98 0.72 9.71
C PHE A 180 -8.50 1.40 10.99
N ASP A 181 -7.69 1.59 12.04
CA ASP A 181 -8.15 2.20 13.31
C ASP A 181 -8.66 3.64 13.15
N GLU A 182 -8.14 4.36 12.16
CA GLU A 182 -8.55 5.72 11.80
C GLU A 182 -9.77 5.78 10.85
N ALA A 183 -10.27 4.64 10.36
CA ALA A 183 -11.36 4.61 9.38
C ALA A 183 -12.65 5.27 9.92
N THR A 184 -13.46 5.83 9.01
CA THR A 184 -14.70 6.54 9.34
C THR A 184 -15.59 5.74 10.28
N TYR A 185 -15.88 4.48 9.90
CA TYR A 185 -16.71 3.57 10.67
C TYR A 185 -15.95 2.28 11.00
N ILE A 186 -15.26 2.32 12.14
CA ILE A 186 -14.64 1.17 12.77
C ILE A 186 -14.86 1.22 14.28
N TRP A 187 -15.31 0.11 14.84
CA TRP A 187 -15.57 -0.07 16.27
C TRP A 187 -15.23 -1.53 16.66
N HIS A 188 -15.10 -1.80 17.95
CA HIS A 188 -14.93 -3.17 18.46
C HIS A 188 -15.67 -3.38 19.78
N THR A 189 -16.02 -4.63 20.08
CA THR A 189 -16.63 -5.06 21.35
C THR A 189 -16.02 -6.39 21.82
N ALA A 190 -16.16 -6.70 23.10
CA ALA A 190 -15.87 -8.02 23.68
C ALA A 190 -17.05 -9.01 23.53
N ASP A 191 -18.17 -8.58 22.92
CA ASP A 191 -19.26 -9.48 22.56
C ASP A 191 -18.86 -10.35 21.35
N ASN A 192 -19.33 -11.60 21.34
CA ASN A 192 -18.96 -12.57 20.31
C ASN A 192 -19.62 -12.28 18.95
N LEU A 193 -19.03 -12.80 17.88
CA LEU A 193 -19.45 -12.55 16.49
C LEU A 193 -20.93 -12.85 16.20
N GLU A 194 -21.50 -13.90 16.80
CA GLU A 194 -22.91 -14.26 16.60
C GLU A 194 -23.82 -13.19 17.21
N THR A 195 -23.58 -12.82 18.46
CA THR A 195 -24.35 -11.77 19.16
C THR A 195 -24.21 -10.39 18.50
N VAL A 196 -23.06 -10.10 17.89
CA VAL A 196 -22.87 -8.87 17.09
C VAL A 196 -23.65 -8.94 15.77
N ALA A 197 -23.58 -10.06 15.06
CA ALA A 197 -24.30 -10.28 13.81
C ALA A 197 -25.82 -10.26 13.99
N GLU A 198 -26.35 -11.01 14.98
CA GLU A 198 -27.77 -11.05 15.31
C GLU A 198 -28.32 -9.65 15.65
N ASN A 199 -27.58 -8.81 16.36
CA ASN A 199 -28.01 -7.43 16.63
C ASN A 199 -28.13 -6.62 15.34
N PHE A 200 -27.14 -6.65 14.44
CA PHE A 200 -27.24 -5.93 13.16
C PHE A 200 -28.32 -6.50 12.24
N GLU A 201 -28.51 -7.82 12.19
CA GLU A 201 -29.60 -8.46 11.45
C GLU A 201 -30.99 -8.05 11.97
N ASN A 202 -31.12 -7.74 13.28
CA ASN A 202 -32.35 -7.23 13.90
C ASN A 202 -32.51 -5.70 13.82
N GLU A 203 -31.43 -4.93 13.93
CA GLU A 203 -31.45 -3.45 13.97
C GLU A 203 -31.47 -2.83 12.57
N LEU A 204 -30.93 -3.53 11.58
CA LEU A 204 -31.04 -3.20 10.16
C LEU A 204 -32.23 -3.90 9.47
N LEU A 205 -33.17 -4.50 10.23
CA LEU A 205 -34.50 -4.80 9.68
C LEU A 205 -35.12 -3.52 9.08
N PRO A 206 -36.04 -3.60 8.09
CA PRO A 206 -36.46 -2.44 7.30
C PRO A 206 -36.87 -1.23 8.14
N THR A 207 -35.94 -0.29 8.27
CA THR A 207 -36.15 0.97 8.99
C THR A 207 -36.46 2.07 7.98
N LYS A 208 -36.73 3.29 8.48
CA LYS A 208 -36.91 4.46 7.61
C LYS A 208 -35.68 4.82 6.77
N ASN A 209 -34.50 4.24 7.04
CA ASN A 209 -33.22 4.65 6.46
C ASN A 209 -32.49 3.52 5.72
N PHE A 210 -32.73 2.26 6.07
CA PHE A 210 -31.97 1.10 5.56
C PHE A 210 -32.88 -0.05 5.14
N ASP A 211 -32.42 -0.80 4.13
CA ASP A 211 -32.96 -2.10 3.73
C ASP A 211 -32.38 -3.23 4.58
N SER A 212 -33.06 -4.38 4.58
CA SER A 212 -32.58 -5.60 5.24
C SER A 212 -31.17 -5.98 4.76
N PRO A 213 -30.20 -6.23 5.67
CA PRO A 213 -28.83 -6.54 5.30
C PRO A 213 -28.76 -7.90 4.60
N LYS A 214 -28.07 -7.95 3.46
CA LYS A 214 -27.90 -9.18 2.67
C LYS A 214 -26.53 -9.79 2.97
N ARG A 215 -26.53 -10.93 3.67
CA ARG A 215 -25.30 -11.67 3.97
C ARG A 215 -24.64 -12.20 2.69
N ILE A 216 -23.42 -11.76 2.42
CA ILE A 216 -22.61 -12.18 1.27
C ILE A 216 -21.72 -13.37 1.66
N LYS A 217 -21.08 -13.29 2.84
CA LYS A 217 -20.11 -14.28 3.34
C LYS A 217 -20.42 -14.71 4.77
N GLY A 218 -20.00 -15.92 5.12
CA GLY A 218 -20.30 -16.53 6.41
C GLY A 218 -19.31 -17.62 6.81
N GLU A 219 -18.28 -17.19 7.51
CA GLU A 219 -17.24 -18.02 8.10
C GLU A 219 -17.31 -17.95 9.64
N PRO A 220 -16.65 -18.87 10.39
CA PRO A 220 -16.78 -18.93 11.85
C PRO A 220 -16.31 -17.67 12.59
N ASN A 221 -15.32 -16.97 12.03
CA ASN A 221 -14.70 -15.77 12.58
C ASN A 221 -14.86 -14.54 11.68
N PHE A 222 -15.62 -14.64 10.58
CA PHE A 222 -15.78 -13.57 9.59
C PHE A 222 -17.17 -13.58 8.93
N ARG A 223 -17.83 -12.42 8.88
CA ARG A 223 -19.08 -12.22 8.14
C ARG A 223 -19.04 -10.92 7.37
N VAL A 224 -19.65 -10.92 6.19
CA VAL A 224 -19.81 -9.72 5.36
C VAL A 224 -21.27 -9.58 4.96
N TYR A 225 -21.82 -8.40 5.18
CA TYR A 225 -23.18 -8.02 4.81
C TYR A 225 -23.15 -6.84 3.85
N GLU A 226 -23.88 -6.95 2.75
CA GLU A 226 -24.29 -5.82 1.92
C GLU A 226 -25.36 -5.05 2.70
N VAL A 227 -25.14 -3.74 2.92
CA VAL A 227 -26.12 -2.86 3.56
C VAL A 227 -26.38 -1.68 2.65
N SER A 228 -27.64 -1.55 2.22
CA SER A 228 -28.11 -0.48 1.35
C SER A 228 -29.01 0.48 2.10
N SER A 229 -28.97 1.74 1.68
CA SER A 229 -29.89 2.78 2.11
C SER A 229 -30.95 3.03 1.03
N HIS A 230 -32.08 3.63 1.41
CA HIS A 230 -33.14 4.05 0.46
C HIS A 230 -32.70 5.12 -0.55
N THR A 231 -31.43 5.53 -0.53
CA THR A 231 -30.80 6.48 -1.47
C THR A 231 -29.82 5.79 -2.42
N ASP A 232 -29.96 4.48 -2.64
CA ASP A 232 -29.13 3.63 -3.53
C ASP A 232 -27.62 3.55 -3.18
N GLU A 233 -27.19 4.09 -2.03
CA GLU A 233 -25.83 3.88 -1.51
C GLU A 233 -25.74 2.50 -0.84
N THR A 234 -24.90 1.64 -1.41
CA THR A 234 -24.54 0.31 -0.87
C THR A 234 -23.14 0.36 -0.24
N ASN A 235 -23.03 -0.16 0.97
CA ASN A 235 -21.77 -0.33 1.70
C ASN A 235 -21.68 -1.76 2.25
N TYR A 236 -20.49 -2.14 2.73
CA TYR A 236 -20.18 -3.48 3.20
C TYR A 236 -19.83 -3.48 4.69
N LEU A 237 -20.66 -4.13 5.50
CA LEU A 237 -20.43 -4.36 6.92
C LEU A 237 -19.64 -5.65 7.10
N HIS A 238 -18.38 -5.52 7.53
CA HIS A 238 -17.46 -6.59 7.85
C HIS A 238 -17.44 -6.78 9.37
N LEU A 239 -17.80 -7.98 9.83
CA LEU A 239 -17.73 -8.39 11.23
C LEU A 239 -16.64 -9.46 11.36
N ILE A 240 -15.60 -9.17 12.13
CA ILE A 240 -14.39 -10.00 12.25
C ILE A 240 -14.14 -10.29 13.72
N SER A 241 -13.89 -11.55 14.10
CA SER A 241 -13.61 -11.92 15.49
C SER A 241 -12.25 -12.59 15.66
N LYS A 242 -11.52 -12.16 16.69
CA LYS A 242 -10.16 -12.62 17.02
C LYS A 242 -9.91 -12.32 18.50
N ASP A 243 -9.28 -13.26 19.22
CA ASP A 243 -8.86 -13.07 20.62
C ASP A 243 -9.98 -12.57 21.55
N GLU A 244 -11.20 -13.12 21.39
CA GLU A 244 -12.44 -12.75 22.10
C GLU A 244 -12.98 -11.32 21.81
N ILE A 245 -12.34 -10.58 20.90
CA ILE A 245 -12.80 -9.26 20.43
C ILE A 245 -13.47 -9.42 19.06
N THR A 246 -14.58 -8.71 18.85
CA THR A 246 -15.23 -8.58 17.54
C THR A 246 -15.09 -7.14 17.04
N ALA A 247 -14.41 -6.97 15.91
CA ALA A 247 -14.35 -5.72 15.16
C ALA A 247 -15.54 -5.60 14.20
N ILE A 248 -16.00 -4.36 14.06
CA ILE A 248 -17.17 -3.92 13.31
C ILE A 248 -16.68 -2.82 12.37
N TYR A 249 -16.49 -3.18 11.10
CA TYR A 249 -15.90 -2.30 10.09
C TYR A 249 -16.87 -2.13 8.91
N LEU A 250 -17.18 -0.89 8.56
CA LEU A 250 -18.12 -0.55 7.49
C LEU A 250 -17.42 0.37 6.50
N GLU A 251 -17.42 0.00 5.22
CA GLU A 251 -16.75 0.73 4.14
C GLU A 251 -17.47 0.51 2.80
N SER A 252 -17.21 1.36 1.81
CA SER A 252 -17.77 1.26 0.45
C SER A 252 -17.21 0.11 -0.39
N GLU A 253 -16.05 -0.46 -0.02
CA GLU A 253 -15.43 -1.60 -0.71
C GLU A 253 -15.67 -2.92 0.05
N GLU A 254 -15.88 -4.03 -0.70
CA GLU A 254 -15.91 -5.38 -0.13
C GLU A 254 -14.49 -5.92 0.05
N TYR A 255 -14.08 -6.17 1.30
CA TYR A 255 -12.80 -6.78 1.64
C TYR A 255 -12.94 -8.27 2.00
N SER A 256 -11.90 -9.04 1.70
CA SER A 256 -11.72 -10.40 2.22
C SER A 256 -11.11 -10.40 3.63
N LEU A 257 -11.18 -11.54 4.32
CA LEU A 257 -10.61 -11.69 5.65
C LEU A 257 -9.09 -11.43 5.65
N GLU A 258 -8.41 -11.95 4.64
CA GLU A 258 -6.96 -11.78 4.42
C GLU A 258 -6.64 -10.29 4.24
N GLN A 259 -7.39 -9.57 3.39
CA GLN A 259 -7.17 -8.15 3.16
C GLN A 259 -7.29 -7.29 4.43
N LEU A 260 -8.08 -7.72 5.43
CA LEU A 260 -8.31 -7.02 6.69
C LEU A 260 -7.38 -7.46 7.84
N MET A 261 -7.11 -8.77 7.94
CA MET A 261 -6.38 -9.39 9.06
C MET A 261 -4.92 -9.73 8.77
N GLU A 262 -4.53 -9.88 7.50
CA GLU A 262 -3.15 -10.19 7.14
C GLU A 262 -2.29 -8.96 7.46
N ALA A 263 -1.72 -8.96 8.66
CA ALA A 263 -0.67 -8.06 9.11
C ALA A 263 0.40 -8.00 8.03
N ASP A 264 0.96 -6.80 7.81
CA ASP A 264 1.90 -6.50 6.71
C ASP A 264 2.62 -7.75 6.23
N THR A 265 2.12 -8.31 5.12
CA THR A 265 2.91 -9.26 4.36
C THR A 265 4.26 -8.60 4.15
N GLU A 266 5.35 -9.35 4.27
CA GLU A 266 6.67 -8.76 4.06
C GLU A 266 6.71 -8.08 2.66
N ASP A 267 5.93 -8.58 1.69
CA ASP A 267 5.57 -7.92 0.42
C ASP A 267 5.03 -6.47 0.57
N ARG A 268 4.12 -6.18 1.52
CA ARG A 268 3.67 -4.82 1.82
C ARG A 268 4.72 -3.97 2.53
N SER A 269 5.53 -4.54 3.42
CA SER A 269 6.69 -3.85 4.02
C SER A 269 7.74 -3.48 2.97
N VAL A 270 8.02 -4.41 2.04
CA VAL A 270 8.97 -4.23 0.93
C VAL A 270 8.41 -3.22 -0.08
N MET A 271 7.10 -3.27 -0.39
CA MET A 271 6.42 -2.23 -1.19
C MET A 271 6.40 -0.86 -0.50
N ALA A 272 6.28 -0.79 0.82
CA ALA A 272 6.37 0.46 1.57
C ALA A 272 7.80 1.03 1.53
N GLY A 273 8.82 0.21 1.76
CA GLY A 273 10.23 0.59 1.61
C GLY A 273 10.56 1.04 0.17
N LEU A 274 10.03 0.33 -0.82
CA LEU A 274 10.15 0.71 -2.24
C LEU A 274 9.44 2.04 -2.54
N SER A 275 8.23 2.24 -2.02
CA SER A 275 7.49 3.50 -2.19
C SER A 275 8.23 4.67 -1.54
N ILE A 276 8.83 4.49 -0.37
CA ILE A 276 9.68 5.49 0.28
C ILE A 276 10.90 5.81 -0.59
N ALA A 277 11.58 4.79 -1.14
CA ALA A 277 12.71 5.00 -2.04
C ALA A 277 12.30 5.75 -3.33
N ILE A 278 11.16 5.40 -3.93
CA ILE A 278 10.59 6.07 -5.11
C ILE A 278 10.24 7.53 -4.78
N GLU A 279 9.66 7.82 -3.62
CA GLU A 279 9.39 9.20 -3.17
C GLU A 279 10.67 10.00 -2.91
N MET A 280 11.75 9.38 -2.43
CA MET A 280 13.06 10.05 -2.34
C MET A 280 13.60 10.43 -3.73
N VAL A 281 13.49 9.53 -4.72
CA VAL A 281 13.86 9.83 -6.12
C VAL A 281 12.91 10.85 -6.75
N LYS A 282 11.61 10.82 -6.42
CA LYS A 282 10.61 11.82 -6.84
C LYS A 282 11.05 13.23 -6.43
N ASN A 283 11.51 13.40 -5.20
CA ASN A 283 12.00 14.68 -4.70
C ASN A 283 13.33 15.13 -5.33
N GLU A 284 14.24 14.20 -5.63
CA GLU A 284 15.53 14.50 -6.29
C GLU A 284 15.35 14.91 -7.76
N TYR A 285 14.51 14.20 -8.52
CA TYR A 285 14.30 14.41 -9.96
C TYR A 285 13.02 15.19 -10.30
N ARG A 286 12.28 15.67 -9.30
CA ARG A 286 10.96 16.34 -9.42
C ARG A 286 9.95 15.53 -10.25
N LEU A 287 9.95 14.21 -10.05
CA LEU A 287 9.03 13.32 -10.77
C LEU A 287 7.57 13.69 -10.43
N LYS A 288 6.69 13.57 -11.42
CA LYS A 288 5.24 13.71 -11.24
C LYS A 288 4.61 12.34 -10.96
N ASP A 289 3.45 12.35 -10.35
CA ASP A 289 2.63 11.15 -10.21
C ASP A 289 2.16 10.65 -11.58
N PHE A 290 1.94 9.34 -11.68
CA PHE A 290 1.48 8.68 -12.89
C PHE A 290 -0.02 8.41 -12.75
N GLU A 291 -0.81 9.06 -13.59
CA GLU A 291 -2.26 9.00 -13.61
C GLU A 291 -2.72 7.92 -14.60
N GLU A 292 -3.94 7.41 -14.45
CA GLU A 292 -4.51 6.40 -15.37
C GLU A 292 -4.50 6.86 -16.85
N ASN A 293 -4.71 8.17 -17.08
CA ASN A 293 -4.63 8.78 -18.41
C ASN A 293 -3.23 8.76 -19.04
N ASP A 294 -2.15 8.63 -18.25
CA ASP A 294 -0.79 8.53 -18.78
C ASP A 294 -0.47 7.13 -19.34
N LEU A 295 -1.25 6.10 -18.99
CA LEU A 295 -1.10 4.74 -19.55
C LEU A 295 -1.15 4.77 -21.09
N ASN A 296 -1.96 5.67 -21.66
CA ASN A 296 -2.09 5.86 -23.09
C ASN A 296 -0.86 6.45 -23.80
N ARG A 297 0.14 6.91 -23.04
CA ARG A 297 1.38 7.57 -23.51
C ARG A 297 2.63 6.69 -23.42
N LEU A 298 2.54 5.51 -22.79
CA LEU A 298 3.61 4.52 -22.81
C LEU A 298 3.81 4.01 -24.25
N VAL A 299 5.07 3.85 -24.69
CA VAL A 299 5.39 3.45 -26.08
C VAL A 299 4.74 2.10 -26.45
N GLU A 300 4.74 1.14 -25.53
CA GLU A 300 4.11 -0.18 -25.70
C GLU A 300 2.94 -0.38 -24.72
N LYS A 301 2.05 0.62 -24.59
CA LYS A 301 0.93 0.65 -23.63
C LYS A 301 0.07 -0.62 -23.54
N ASP A 302 -0.09 -1.37 -24.63
CA ASP A 302 -0.90 -2.58 -24.65
C ASP A 302 -0.35 -3.69 -23.74
N ASN A 303 0.97 -3.69 -23.49
CA ASN A 303 1.64 -4.60 -22.57
C ASN A 303 1.27 -4.29 -21.10
N PHE A 304 0.97 -3.03 -20.77
CA PHE A 304 0.75 -2.59 -19.39
C PHE A 304 -0.71 -2.75 -18.89
N LYS A 305 -1.56 -3.50 -19.61
CA LYS A 305 -2.98 -3.70 -19.24
C LYS A 305 -3.22 -4.79 -18.18
N GLY A 306 -2.17 -5.42 -17.66
CA GLY A 306 -2.25 -6.49 -16.65
C GLY A 306 -2.50 -5.99 -15.22
N LYS A 307 -3.04 -6.86 -14.35
CA LYS A 307 -3.26 -6.55 -12.93
C LYS A 307 -1.99 -6.58 -12.06
N ASN A 308 -0.84 -6.91 -12.64
CA ASN A 308 0.41 -7.12 -11.91
C ASN A 308 1.20 -5.82 -11.66
N PHE A 309 0.75 -4.68 -12.21
CA PHE A 309 1.41 -3.38 -12.12
C PHE A 309 0.77 -2.51 -11.02
N GLU A 310 1.59 -1.89 -10.19
CA GLU A 310 1.16 -1.09 -9.04
C GLU A 310 1.18 0.42 -9.40
N PHE A 311 0.31 0.83 -10.32
CA PHE A 311 0.31 2.19 -10.89
C PHE A 311 0.20 3.33 -9.87
N LYS A 312 -0.45 3.11 -8.71
CA LYS A 312 -0.49 4.07 -7.59
C LYS A 312 0.89 4.50 -7.08
N PHE A 313 1.90 3.64 -7.24
CA PHE A 313 3.30 3.93 -6.87
C PHE A 313 4.16 4.31 -8.08
N ALA A 314 3.59 4.34 -9.29
CA ALA A 314 4.33 4.73 -10.49
C ALA A 314 4.58 6.25 -10.51
N ARG A 315 5.74 6.64 -11.04
CA ARG A 315 6.17 8.05 -11.14
C ARG A 315 6.81 8.29 -12.51
N LYS A 316 6.63 9.49 -13.06
CA LYS A 316 7.14 9.87 -14.38
C LYS A 316 8.06 11.09 -14.33
N THR A 317 9.10 11.10 -15.16
CA THR A 317 9.89 12.32 -15.42
C THR A 317 9.03 13.35 -16.17
N THR A 318 9.55 14.55 -16.36
CA THR A 318 8.90 15.58 -17.17
C THR A 318 9.85 16.04 -18.27
N ALA A 319 9.37 16.67 -19.33
CA ALA A 319 10.24 17.14 -20.41
C ALA A 319 11.17 18.28 -19.99
N GLU A 320 10.80 19.04 -18.95
CA GLU A 320 11.63 20.08 -18.35
C GLU A 320 12.74 19.50 -17.44
N GLN A 321 12.55 18.28 -16.93
CA GLN A 321 13.53 17.55 -16.12
C GLN A 321 13.53 16.06 -16.51
N PRO A 322 14.04 15.72 -17.71
CA PRO A 322 14.12 14.34 -18.16
C PRO A 322 15.23 13.62 -17.39
N ALA A 323 15.03 12.32 -17.18
CA ALA A 323 16.05 11.44 -16.62
C ALA A 323 16.01 10.09 -17.34
N SER A 324 17.17 9.54 -17.63
CA SER A 324 17.29 8.25 -18.28
C SER A 324 16.99 7.09 -17.32
N PRO A 325 16.61 5.90 -17.82
CA PRO A 325 16.43 4.70 -17.01
C PRO A 325 17.62 4.39 -16.10
N THR A 326 18.84 4.58 -16.59
CA THR A 326 20.08 4.27 -15.84
C THR A 326 20.38 5.29 -14.73
N GLU A 327 20.07 6.57 -14.93
CA GLU A 327 20.19 7.60 -13.89
C GLU A 327 19.19 7.35 -12.76
N LEU A 328 17.92 7.12 -13.11
CA LEU A 328 16.86 6.84 -12.15
C LEU A 328 17.14 5.54 -11.38
N ALA A 329 17.57 4.47 -12.06
CA ALA A 329 17.97 3.22 -11.42
C ALA A 329 19.18 3.40 -10.48
N SER A 330 20.16 4.22 -10.88
CA SER A 330 21.34 4.52 -10.04
C SER A 330 20.96 5.25 -8.74
N SER A 331 20.12 6.29 -8.82
CA SER A 331 19.62 6.95 -7.60
C SER A 331 18.74 6.02 -6.77
N LEU A 332 17.80 5.30 -7.38
CA LEU A 332 16.90 4.41 -6.65
C LEU A 332 17.66 3.29 -5.92
N ASN A 333 18.69 2.69 -6.55
CA ASN A 333 19.59 1.72 -5.93
C ASN A 333 20.32 2.29 -4.70
N LYS A 334 20.68 3.58 -4.71
CA LYS A 334 21.28 4.27 -3.56
C LYS A 334 20.28 4.44 -2.41
N GLN A 335 19.02 4.81 -2.70
CA GLN A 335 17.98 4.96 -1.68
C GLN A 335 17.59 3.58 -1.08
N LEU A 336 17.35 2.58 -1.93
CA LEU A 336 17.00 1.21 -1.54
C LEU A 336 18.05 0.58 -0.62
N LYS A 337 19.35 0.75 -0.90
CA LYS A 337 20.43 0.30 -0.01
C LYS A 337 20.38 0.95 1.38
N GLY A 338 19.96 2.21 1.47
CA GLY A 338 19.75 2.91 2.74
C GLY A 338 18.60 2.32 3.58
N LEU A 339 17.66 1.63 2.92
CA LEU A 339 16.51 0.95 3.53
C LEU A 339 16.72 -0.57 3.71
N GLY A 340 17.95 -1.07 3.49
CA GLY A 340 18.29 -2.48 3.71
C GLY A 340 17.90 -3.44 2.59
N PHE A 341 17.67 -2.94 1.37
CA PHE A 341 17.45 -3.78 0.19
C PHE A 341 18.78 -4.24 -0.43
N GLU A 342 18.73 -5.33 -1.19
CA GLU A 342 19.81 -5.75 -2.09
C GLU A 342 20.03 -4.72 -3.22
N SER A 343 21.14 -4.84 -3.95
CA SER A 343 21.39 -3.98 -5.12
C SER A 343 20.41 -4.31 -6.24
N LEU A 344 19.89 -3.30 -6.95
CA LEU A 344 19.11 -3.52 -8.17
C LEU A 344 19.89 -4.39 -9.16
N SER A 345 19.26 -5.47 -9.65
CA SER A 345 19.79 -6.31 -10.73
C SER A 345 18.98 -6.10 -12.01
N GLU A 346 19.65 -5.88 -13.14
CA GLU A 346 18.99 -5.80 -14.45
C GLU A 346 18.54 -7.21 -14.89
N GLU A 347 17.28 -7.34 -15.28
CA GLU A 347 16.61 -8.63 -15.51
C GLU A 347 16.11 -8.82 -16.95
N GLY A 348 16.25 -7.81 -17.81
CA GLY A 348 15.81 -7.81 -19.21
C GLY A 348 15.10 -6.53 -19.59
N ASN A 349 14.26 -6.60 -20.64
CA ASN A 349 13.47 -5.47 -21.12
C ASN A 349 11.99 -5.87 -21.26
N TYR A 350 11.09 -4.92 -21.05
CA TYR A 350 9.64 -5.07 -21.19
C TYR A 350 8.99 -3.73 -21.52
N GLY A 351 8.02 -3.70 -22.43
CA GLY A 351 7.28 -2.48 -22.73
C GLY A 351 8.14 -1.39 -23.37
N GLY A 352 9.18 -1.76 -24.12
CA GLY A 352 10.25 -0.88 -24.60
C GLY A 352 11.23 -0.37 -23.52
N GLY A 353 11.02 -0.70 -22.23
CA GLY A 353 11.82 -0.25 -21.08
C GLY A 353 12.68 -1.34 -20.46
N THR A 354 13.54 -0.96 -19.52
CA THR A 354 14.42 -1.89 -18.80
C THR A 354 13.76 -2.40 -17.52
N ILE A 355 13.87 -3.71 -17.26
CA ILE A 355 13.40 -4.36 -16.03
C ILE A 355 14.57 -4.42 -15.03
N TYR A 356 14.34 -3.94 -13.83
CA TYR A 356 15.20 -4.20 -12.67
C TYR A 356 14.45 -5.03 -11.63
N LYS A 357 15.15 -5.90 -10.93
CA LYS A 357 14.65 -6.62 -9.75
C LYS A 357 15.13 -5.92 -8.48
N VAL A 358 14.17 -5.71 -7.60
CA VAL A 358 14.29 -5.23 -6.23
C VAL A 358 14.16 -6.44 -5.32
N LYS A 359 15.06 -6.60 -4.37
CA LYS A 359 14.99 -7.72 -3.41
C LYS A 359 15.29 -7.26 -2.00
N GLN A 360 14.54 -7.81 -1.04
CA GLN A 360 14.77 -7.66 0.39
C GLN A 360 14.30 -8.96 1.08
N SER A 361 15.21 -9.59 1.84
CA SER A 361 14.99 -10.93 2.40
C SER A 361 14.58 -11.95 1.32
N GLU A 362 13.39 -12.57 1.41
CA GLU A 362 12.88 -13.53 0.43
C GLU A 362 11.99 -12.88 -0.66
N PHE A 363 11.73 -11.57 -0.56
CA PHE A 363 10.75 -10.86 -1.40
C PHE A 363 11.39 -10.25 -2.63
N GLU A 364 10.71 -10.40 -3.78
CA GLU A 364 11.21 -9.98 -5.08
C GLU A 364 10.12 -9.18 -5.82
N ILE A 365 10.39 -7.89 -6.07
CA ILE A 365 9.53 -6.99 -6.84
C ILE A 365 10.30 -6.52 -8.06
N TYR A 366 9.59 -6.22 -9.14
CA TYR A 366 10.18 -5.76 -10.40
C TYR A 366 9.84 -4.30 -10.64
N LEU A 367 10.77 -3.57 -11.24
CA LEU A 367 10.62 -2.18 -11.66
C LEU A 367 10.85 -2.10 -13.15
N ILE A 368 9.87 -1.58 -13.87
CA ILE A 368 9.98 -1.30 -15.30
C ILE A 368 10.24 0.20 -15.45
N PHE A 369 11.34 0.55 -16.11
CA PHE A 369 11.68 1.93 -16.47
C PHE A 369 11.24 2.13 -17.92
N ALA A 370 9.94 2.37 -18.10
CA ALA A 370 9.26 2.38 -19.39
C ALA A 370 9.43 3.72 -20.11
N PRO A 371 9.74 3.74 -21.42
CA PRO A 371 9.68 4.95 -22.22
C PRO A 371 8.22 5.36 -22.49
N ALA A 372 7.98 6.67 -22.45
CA ALA A 372 6.69 7.27 -22.74
C ALA A 372 6.89 8.66 -23.34
N HIS A 373 5.79 9.31 -23.74
CA HIS A 373 5.78 10.71 -24.16
C HIS A 373 4.90 11.57 -23.23
N ASP A 374 5.15 12.88 -23.20
CA ASP A 374 4.30 13.82 -22.47
C ASP A 374 3.07 14.27 -23.30
N GLN A 375 2.55 15.48 -23.09
CA GLN A 375 1.42 16.00 -23.88
C GLN A 375 1.86 16.61 -25.22
N ASP A 376 3.13 17.00 -25.34
CA ASP A 376 3.71 17.70 -26.48
C ASP A 376 4.65 16.76 -27.29
N ASP A 377 4.48 15.45 -27.10
CA ASP A 377 5.27 14.36 -27.72
C ASP A 377 6.76 14.33 -27.33
N ASN A 378 7.14 14.94 -26.19
CA ASN A 378 8.51 14.88 -25.68
C ASN A 378 8.77 13.56 -24.95
N PRO A 379 9.96 12.94 -25.10
CA PRO A 379 10.28 11.68 -24.43
C PRO A 379 10.46 11.85 -22.91
N ILE A 380 9.81 10.96 -22.15
CA ILE A 380 9.89 10.85 -20.69
C ILE A 380 10.09 9.38 -20.27
N THR A 381 10.58 9.17 -19.05
CA THR A 381 10.73 7.84 -18.44
C THR A 381 9.72 7.67 -17.31
N VAL A 382 9.07 6.51 -17.22
CA VAL A 382 8.13 6.13 -16.16
C VAL A 382 8.71 4.97 -15.36
N ILE A 383 8.75 5.11 -14.03
CA ILE A 383 9.06 4.03 -13.08
C ILE A 383 7.74 3.34 -12.73
N ILE A 384 7.59 2.06 -13.07
CA ILE A 384 6.37 1.27 -12.84
C ILE A 384 6.73 0.03 -12.01
N PRO A 385 6.27 -0.10 -10.74
CA PRO A 385 6.47 -1.32 -9.97
C PRO A 385 5.53 -2.45 -10.43
N SER A 386 6.00 -3.69 -10.32
CA SER A 386 5.25 -4.90 -10.63
C SER A 386 5.60 -6.04 -9.66
N LYS A 387 4.58 -6.76 -9.18
CA LYS A 387 4.74 -7.90 -8.25
C LYS A 387 5.38 -9.13 -8.89
N GLU A 388 5.25 -9.27 -10.20
CA GLU A 388 5.79 -10.41 -10.94
C GLU A 388 6.73 -9.92 -12.05
N LYS A 389 7.65 -10.77 -12.50
CA LYS A 389 8.48 -10.45 -13.67
C LYS A 389 7.58 -10.44 -14.91
N PRO A 390 7.38 -9.28 -15.58
CA PRO A 390 6.57 -9.25 -16.79
C PRO A 390 7.26 -10.03 -17.92
N ARG A 391 6.48 -10.56 -18.86
CA ARG A 391 6.92 -11.51 -19.90
C ARG A 391 6.49 -11.08 -21.29
#